data_AF-A0A7Y9E093-F1
#
_entry.id   AF-A0A7Y9E093-F1
#
_cell.length_a   1.000
_cell.length_b   1.000
_cell.length_c   1.000
_cell.angle_alpha   90.00
_cell.angle_beta   90.00
_cell.angle_gamma   90.00
#
_symmetry.space_group_name_H-M   'P 1'
#
loop_
_entity.id
_entity.type
_entity.pdbx_description
1 polymer ?
#
loop_
_entity_poly.entity_id
_entity_poly.type
_entity_poly.pdbx_seq_one_letter_code
_entity_poly.pdbx_strand_id
1 'polypeptide(L)'
;MCCTWAARYITPNGRRRILGSFVHGSMADALPLAVGAQVSHPGRQVVSFSGDGGLAMLLGELLTVRTHALPIKVVVFDNSSLGMVRLEMLVAGDPPFGTDHDHVDFAAIAAAMGVHARRVTEPGDLREAARDVFAHDGPALLHVVTTADALEVPTHVTPAEARGFALAVGRTVLSGGVGGLVEMARQNLRNIPHWTYVGARGGVPTGAGVSTA
;
A
#
# COMPACT_ATOMS: atom_id res chain seq x y z
N MET A 1 -3.75 -2.26 -0.90
CA MET A 1 -3.30 -0.86 -0.73
C MET A 1 -1.84 -0.69 -1.14
N CYS A 2 -0.85 -0.81 -0.26
CA CYS A 2 0.53 -0.42 -0.63
C CYS A 2 1.13 -1.20 -1.83
N CYS A 3 0.80 -2.48 -2.00
CA CYS A 3 1.33 -3.34 -3.08
C CYS A 3 0.90 -2.87 -4.47
N THR A 4 -0.38 -2.53 -4.68
CA THR A 4 -0.90 -2.06 -5.96
C THR A 4 -0.31 -0.70 -6.33
N TRP A 5 -0.23 0.22 -5.36
CA TRP A 5 0.40 1.53 -5.57
C TRP A 5 1.90 1.38 -5.88
N ALA A 6 2.62 0.51 -5.17
CA ALA A 6 4.02 0.22 -5.46
C ALA A 6 4.20 -0.33 -6.90
N ALA A 7 3.37 -1.29 -7.32
CA ALA A 7 3.44 -1.87 -8.65
C ALA A 7 3.15 -0.85 -9.77
N ARG A 8 2.25 0.11 -9.52
CA ARG A 8 1.86 1.14 -10.50
C ARG A 8 2.88 2.28 -10.60
N TYR A 9 3.49 2.70 -9.48
CA TYR A 9 4.28 3.94 -9.42
C TYR A 9 5.78 3.74 -9.28
N ILE A 10 6.26 2.56 -8.85
CA ILE A 10 7.71 2.30 -8.77
C ILE A 10 8.20 1.88 -10.16
N THR A 11 8.90 2.79 -10.84
CA THR A 11 9.53 2.49 -12.13
C THR A 11 10.74 1.56 -11.97
N PRO A 12 10.72 0.36 -12.60
CA PRO A 12 11.90 -0.50 -12.69
C PRO A 12 12.97 0.16 -13.55
N ASN A 13 14.24 0.03 -13.16
CA ASN A 13 15.39 0.62 -13.89
C ASN A 13 16.53 -0.39 -14.11
N GLY A 14 16.21 -1.70 -14.09
CA GLY A 14 17.19 -2.78 -14.19
C GLY A 14 18.05 -3.01 -12.94
N ARG A 15 18.14 -2.03 -12.03
CA ARG A 15 18.93 -2.11 -10.78
C ARG A 15 18.07 -2.26 -9.53
N ARG A 16 16.90 -1.62 -9.51
CA ARG A 16 15.88 -1.80 -8.47
C ARG A 16 15.36 -3.23 -8.49
N ARG A 17 14.99 -3.72 -7.31
CA ARG A 17 14.34 -5.02 -7.10
C ARG A 17 13.11 -4.78 -6.25
N ILE A 18 12.06 -5.51 -6.55
CA ILE A 18 10.81 -5.49 -5.81
C ILE A 18 10.61 -6.91 -5.28
N LEU A 19 10.40 -7.02 -3.98
CA LEU A 19 10.12 -8.27 -3.28
C LEU A 19 8.73 -8.16 -2.67
N GLY A 20 8.03 -9.27 -2.60
CA GLY A 20 6.72 -9.34 -1.97
C GLY A 20 6.11 -10.73 -2.11
N SER A 21 5.11 -11.01 -1.30
CA SER A 21 4.32 -12.24 -1.30
C SER A 21 3.32 -12.26 -2.47
N PHE A 22 3.81 -12.10 -3.71
CA PHE A 22 2.95 -11.91 -4.88
C PHE A 22 2.18 -13.16 -5.32
N VAL A 23 2.66 -14.35 -4.96
CA VAL A 23 2.01 -15.62 -5.29
C VAL A 23 1.17 -16.12 -4.12
N HIS A 24 1.76 -16.12 -2.90
CA HIS A 24 1.06 -16.64 -1.72
C HIS A 24 0.03 -15.64 -1.16
N GLY A 25 0.24 -14.34 -1.35
CA GLY A 25 -0.70 -13.30 -0.91
C GLY A 25 -0.70 -13.07 0.60
N SER A 26 0.36 -13.45 1.31
CA SER A 26 0.43 -13.26 2.76
C SER A 26 0.65 -11.80 3.12
N MET A 27 -0.13 -11.31 4.10
CA MET A 27 0.07 -10.01 4.72
C MET A 27 1.33 -10.00 5.61
N ALA A 28 1.77 -8.81 6.00
CA ALA A 28 2.90 -8.60 6.90
C ALA A 28 4.28 -9.08 6.37
N ASP A 29 4.38 -9.36 5.08
CA ASP A 29 5.61 -9.85 4.44
C ASP A 29 6.70 -8.78 4.29
N ALA A 30 6.29 -7.52 4.10
CA ALA A 30 7.18 -6.44 3.69
C ALA A 30 8.37 -6.19 4.64
N LEU A 31 8.17 -6.21 5.97
CA LEU A 31 9.23 -5.92 6.93
C LEU A 31 10.18 -7.12 7.13
N PRO A 32 9.69 -8.36 7.35
CA PRO A 32 10.55 -9.56 7.36
C PRO A 32 11.37 -9.75 6.08
N LEU A 33 10.76 -9.53 4.90
CA LEU A 33 11.48 -9.58 3.62
C LEU A 33 12.55 -8.50 3.53
N ALA A 34 12.27 -7.29 4.05
CA ALA A 34 13.26 -6.21 4.11
C ALA A 34 14.43 -6.55 5.05
N VAL A 35 14.18 -7.21 6.18
CA VAL A 35 15.23 -7.72 7.08
C VAL A 35 16.15 -8.69 6.35
N GLY A 36 15.59 -9.72 5.70
CA GLY A 36 16.39 -10.67 4.91
C GLY A 36 17.17 -10.00 3.76
N ALA A 37 16.54 -9.05 3.07
CA ALA A 37 17.18 -8.30 1.99
C ALA A 37 18.34 -7.43 2.50
N GLN A 38 18.19 -6.75 3.65
CA GLN A 38 19.23 -5.89 4.21
C GLN A 38 20.40 -6.70 4.74
N VAL A 39 20.15 -7.84 5.38
CA VAL A 39 21.19 -8.76 5.88
C VAL A 39 21.98 -9.35 4.71
N SER A 40 21.31 -9.77 3.63
CA SER A 40 22.00 -10.33 2.46
C SER A 40 22.73 -9.29 1.61
N HIS A 41 22.32 -8.02 1.66
CA HIS A 41 22.89 -6.93 0.86
C HIS A 41 23.12 -5.66 1.70
N PRO A 42 24.07 -5.68 2.65
CA PRO A 42 24.24 -4.60 3.63
C PRO A 42 24.55 -3.23 3.01
N GLY A 43 25.21 -3.20 1.84
CA GLY A 43 25.54 -1.96 1.13
C GLY A 43 24.41 -1.38 0.26
N ARG A 44 23.22 -1.99 0.24
CA ARG A 44 22.08 -1.51 -0.54
C ARG A 44 21.04 -0.86 0.36
N GLN A 45 20.42 0.21 -0.14
CA GLN A 45 19.23 0.77 0.47
C GLN A 45 18.07 -0.22 0.33
N VAL A 46 17.46 -0.57 1.46
CA VAL A 46 16.24 -1.39 1.51
C VAL A 46 15.10 -0.57 2.09
N VAL A 47 13.96 -0.61 1.41
CA VAL A 47 12.75 0.11 1.81
C VAL A 47 11.63 -0.90 2.00
N SER A 48 11.07 -0.96 3.20
CA SER A 48 9.87 -1.75 3.47
C SER A 48 8.64 -0.89 3.17
N PHE A 49 7.79 -1.34 2.24
CA PHE A 49 6.54 -0.67 1.88
C PHE A 49 5.37 -1.43 2.52
N SER A 50 4.87 -0.94 3.64
CA SER A 50 3.84 -1.62 4.44
C SER A 50 2.52 -0.84 4.44
N GLY A 51 1.41 -1.56 4.46
CA GLY A 51 0.17 -1.00 5.00
C GLY A 51 0.21 -1.06 6.54
N ASP A 52 -0.51 -0.16 7.20
CA ASP A 52 -0.77 -0.19 8.65
C ASP A 52 -1.16 -1.56 9.19
N GLY A 53 -2.19 -2.21 8.64
CA GLY A 53 -2.65 -3.52 9.09
C GLY A 53 -1.57 -4.61 8.93
N GLY A 54 -0.83 -4.55 7.82
CA GLY A 54 0.28 -5.48 7.58
C GLY A 54 1.47 -5.25 8.52
N LEU A 55 1.81 -3.99 8.80
CA LEU A 55 2.88 -3.68 9.77
C LEU A 55 2.47 -4.07 11.19
N ALA A 56 1.22 -3.82 11.58
CA ALA A 56 0.70 -4.12 12.91
C ALA A 56 0.76 -5.63 13.23
N MET A 57 0.51 -6.50 12.25
CA MET A 57 0.54 -7.96 12.42
C MET A 57 1.90 -8.48 12.92
N LEU A 58 3.01 -7.91 12.47
CA LEU A 58 4.37 -8.30 12.84
C LEU A 58 5.19 -7.12 13.37
N LEU A 59 4.54 -6.23 14.12
CA LEU A 59 5.13 -4.97 14.61
C LEU A 59 6.41 -5.18 15.44
N GLY A 60 6.52 -6.32 16.12
CA GLY A 60 7.69 -6.71 16.89
C GLY A 60 8.99 -6.76 16.07
N GLU A 61 8.91 -6.93 14.74
CA GLU A 61 10.09 -6.90 13.86
C GLU A 61 10.82 -5.56 13.84
N LEU A 62 10.19 -4.46 14.27
CA LEU A 62 10.91 -3.20 14.49
C LEU A 62 12.01 -3.34 15.56
N LEU A 63 11.82 -4.20 16.56
CA LEU A 63 12.88 -4.52 17.53
C LEU A 63 14.02 -5.31 16.90
N THR A 64 13.73 -6.24 15.97
CA THR A 64 14.75 -6.95 15.19
C THR A 64 15.59 -5.97 14.37
N VAL A 65 14.92 -5.08 13.63
CA VAL A 65 15.56 -4.01 12.84
C VAL A 65 16.46 -3.14 13.73
N ARG A 66 15.97 -2.73 14.91
CA ARG A 66 16.75 -1.93 15.85
C ARG A 66 17.94 -2.70 16.44
N THR A 67 17.71 -3.90 16.93
CA THR A 67 18.70 -4.76 17.61
C THR A 67 19.91 -5.03 16.72
N HIS A 68 19.66 -5.26 15.43
CA HIS A 68 20.70 -5.51 14.44
C HIS A 68 21.19 -4.25 13.71
N ALA A 69 20.73 -3.06 14.12
CA ALA A 69 21.07 -1.78 13.51
C ALA A 69 20.92 -1.78 11.98
N LEU A 70 19.89 -2.46 11.47
CA LEU A 70 19.67 -2.60 10.03
C LEU A 70 19.16 -1.26 9.47
N PRO A 71 19.81 -0.64 8.46
CA PRO A 71 19.43 0.69 7.95
C PRO A 71 18.19 0.66 7.04
N ILE A 72 17.20 -0.16 7.38
CA ILE A 72 15.95 -0.32 6.65
C ILE A 72 15.10 0.93 6.82
N LYS A 73 14.52 1.38 5.72
CA LYS A 73 13.58 2.51 5.68
C LYS A 73 12.17 1.94 5.61
N VAL A 74 11.44 1.99 6.71
CA VAL A 74 10.05 1.53 6.76
C VAL A 74 9.14 2.68 6.34
N VAL A 75 8.30 2.47 5.35
CA VAL A 75 7.23 3.40 4.98
C VAL A 75 5.91 2.71 5.23
N VAL A 76 5.13 3.23 6.17
CA VAL A 76 3.80 2.74 6.49
C VAL A 76 2.74 3.69 5.94
N PHE A 77 1.86 3.15 5.10
CA PHE A 77 0.68 3.83 4.60
C PHE A 77 -0.48 3.45 5.51
N ASP A 78 -0.91 4.40 6.32
CA ASP A 78 -1.97 4.24 7.31
C ASP A 78 -3.24 4.89 6.79
N ASN A 79 -4.21 4.08 6.42
CA ASN A 79 -5.56 4.51 6.08
C ASN A 79 -6.59 4.05 7.13
N SER A 80 -6.09 3.46 8.22
CA SER A 80 -6.84 2.89 9.34
C SER A 80 -7.89 1.86 8.90
N SER A 81 -7.58 1.10 7.84
CA SER A 81 -8.48 0.12 7.26
C SER A 81 -7.76 -0.95 6.44
N LEU A 82 -8.29 -2.18 6.45
CA LEU A 82 -7.91 -3.27 5.56
C LEU A 82 -8.46 -3.05 4.15
N GLY A 83 -7.93 -2.03 3.45
CA GLY A 83 -8.53 -1.45 2.25
C GLY A 83 -8.77 -2.44 1.09
N MET A 84 -7.96 -3.49 0.94
CA MET A 84 -8.17 -4.51 -0.10
C MET A 84 -9.38 -5.39 0.23
N VAL A 85 -9.50 -5.85 1.48
CA VAL A 85 -10.63 -6.66 1.94
C VAL A 85 -11.92 -5.83 1.87
N ARG A 86 -11.85 -4.56 2.28
CA ARG A 86 -12.96 -3.60 2.16
C ARG A 86 -13.43 -3.47 0.71
N LEU A 87 -12.50 -3.32 -0.24
CA LEU A 87 -12.82 -3.23 -1.66
C LEU A 87 -13.47 -4.52 -2.19
N GLU A 88 -12.92 -5.69 -1.84
CA GLU A 88 -13.47 -6.99 -2.25
C GLU A 88 -14.91 -7.20 -1.75
N MET A 89 -15.20 -6.81 -0.51
CA MET A 89 -16.57 -6.86 0.05
C MET A 89 -17.52 -5.96 -0.73
N LEU A 90 -17.11 -4.72 -1.02
CA LEU A 90 -17.92 -3.78 -1.80
C LEU A 90 -18.20 -4.32 -3.20
N VAL A 91 -17.20 -4.91 -3.86
CA VAL A 91 -17.34 -5.55 -5.18
C VAL A 91 -18.26 -6.78 -5.11
N ALA A 92 -18.23 -7.54 -4.02
CA ALA A 92 -19.16 -8.66 -3.79
C ALA A 92 -20.61 -8.21 -3.50
N GLY A 93 -20.83 -6.92 -3.24
CA GLY A 93 -22.13 -6.36 -2.91
C GLY A 93 -22.44 -6.32 -1.42
N ASP A 94 -21.46 -6.65 -0.57
CA ASP A 94 -21.62 -6.70 0.88
C ASP A 94 -21.12 -5.40 1.54
N PRO A 95 -21.80 -4.95 2.61
CA PRO A 95 -21.29 -3.82 3.39
C PRO A 95 -19.97 -4.20 4.08
N PRO A 96 -19.01 -3.28 4.21
CA PRO A 96 -17.76 -3.55 4.92
C PRO A 96 -18.00 -4.01 6.37
N PHE A 97 -17.25 -5.03 6.81
CA PHE A 97 -17.30 -5.55 8.18
C PHE A 97 -15.92 -6.06 8.60
N GLY A 98 -15.48 -5.73 9.82
CA GLY A 98 -14.18 -6.18 10.36
C GLY A 98 -12.95 -5.67 9.61
N THR A 99 -13.11 -4.59 8.85
CA THR A 99 -12.04 -4.02 8.01
C THR A 99 -11.44 -2.75 8.60
N ASP A 100 -12.18 -2.02 9.44
CA ASP A 100 -11.69 -0.77 10.04
C ASP A 100 -11.05 -1.05 11.40
N HIS A 101 -10.06 -0.22 11.76
CA HIS A 101 -9.41 -0.27 13.06
C HIS A 101 -9.09 1.14 13.57
N ASP A 102 -8.82 1.26 14.86
CA ASP A 102 -8.46 2.54 15.47
C ASP A 102 -7.18 3.12 14.86
N HIS A 103 -7.09 4.45 14.90
CA HIS A 103 -5.89 5.18 14.52
C HIS A 103 -4.72 4.83 15.45
N VAL A 104 -3.58 4.50 14.86
CA VAL A 104 -2.35 4.15 15.59
C VAL A 104 -1.23 5.11 15.19
N ASP A 105 -0.53 5.69 16.17
CA ASP A 105 0.68 6.47 15.90
C ASP A 105 1.90 5.55 15.78
N PHE A 106 2.12 5.01 14.57
CA PHE A 106 3.26 4.14 14.30
C PHE A 106 4.61 4.86 14.45
N ALA A 107 4.65 6.17 14.24
CA ALA A 107 5.88 6.94 14.46
C ALA A 107 6.23 7.02 15.94
N ALA A 108 5.24 7.24 16.82
CA ALA A 108 5.45 7.21 18.27
C ALA A 108 5.89 5.84 18.77
N ILE A 109 5.29 4.76 18.25
CA ILE A 109 5.71 3.39 18.56
C ILE A 109 7.16 3.14 18.13
N ALA A 110 7.50 3.50 16.88
CA ALA A 110 8.86 3.34 16.37
C ALA A 110 9.88 4.13 17.20
N ALA A 111 9.56 5.37 17.57
CA ALA A 111 10.39 6.20 18.44
C ALA A 111 10.59 5.55 19.83
N ALA A 112 9.53 4.99 20.43
CA ALA A 112 9.63 4.25 21.69
C ALA A 112 10.50 2.99 21.59
N MET A 113 10.56 2.37 20.40
CA MET A 113 11.46 1.25 20.10
C MET A 113 12.89 1.69 19.72
N GLY A 114 13.19 2.99 19.74
CA GLY A 114 14.50 3.54 19.41
C GLY A 114 14.79 3.61 17.91
N VAL A 115 13.76 3.63 17.06
CA VAL A 115 13.85 3.81 15.61
C VAL A 115 13.53 5.26 15.28
N HIS A 116 14.34 5.90 14.43
CA HIS A 116 14.07 7.27 13.98
C HIS A 116 12.73 7.32 13.24
N ALA A 117 11.87 8.28 13.56
CA ALA A 117 10.52 8.27 13.01
C ALA A 117 9.99 9.66 12.66
N ARG A 118 9.22 9.73 11.56
CA ARG A 118 8.46 10.91 11.16
C ARG A 118 7.03 10.51 10.86
N ARG A 119 6.07 11.29 11.36
CA ARG A 119 4.66 11.20 11.01
C ARG A 119 4.29 12.33 10.05
N VAL A 120 3.50 12.01 9.05
CA VAL A 120 2.98 12.93 8.03
C VAL A 120 1.46 12.79 8.00
N THR A 121 0.76 13.87 8.34
CA THR A 121 -0.69 13.97 8.20
C THR A 121 -1.09 14.87 7.04
N GLU A 122 -0.21 15.77 6.63
CA GLU A 122 -0.46 16.73 5.55
C GLU A 122 0.43 16.42 4.32
N PRO A 123 -0.13 16.44 3.10
CA PRO A 123 0.65 16.14 1.88
C PRO A 123 1.86 17.06 1.66
N GLY A 124 1.79 18.31 2.15
CA GLY A 124 2.87 19.30 2.01
C GLY A 124 4.18 18.88 2.70
N ASP A 125 4.07 18.15 3.81
CA ASP A 125 5.21 17.80 4.66
C ASP A 125 5.91 16.52 4.18
N LEU A 126 5.26 15.75 3.30
CA LEU A 126 5.73 14.44 2.86
C LEU A 126 7.14 14.47 2.29
N ARG A 127 7.46 15.49 1.48
CA ARG A 127 8.78 15.58 0.83
C ARG A 127 9.90 15.82 1.84
N GLU A 128 9.66 16.66 2.83
CA GLU A 128 10.64 16.95 3.88
C GLU A 128 10.83 15.74 4.78
N ALA A 129 9.73 15.16 5.27
CA ALA A 129 9.77 13.98 6.13
C ALA A 129 10.44 12.78 5.44
N ALA A 130 10.17 12.56 4.15
CA ALA A 130 10.84 11.52 3.40
C ALA A 130 12.35 11.77 3.31
N ARG A 131 12.79 13.01 3.00
CA ARG A 131 14.23 13.34 2.96
C ARG A 131 14.91 13.05 4.29
N ASP A 132 14.29 13.44 5.40
CA ASP A 132 14.78 13.19 6.75
C ASP A 132 14.94 11.68 7.03
N VAL A 133 13.90 10.88 6.79
CA VAL A 133 13.92 9.42 6.99
C VAL A 133 14.97 8.72 6.09
N PHE A 134 15.06 9.12 4.82
CA PHE A 134 16.02 8.52 3.88
C PHE A 134 17.47 8.95 4.14
N ALA A 135 17.70 10.12 4.74
CA ALA A 135 19.03 10.62 5.09
C ALA A 135 19.54 10.10 6.45
N HIS A 136 18.65 9.64 7.34
CA HIS A 136 19.04 9.09 8.63
C HIS A 136 20.01 7.90 8.49
N ASP A 137 21.10 7.90 9.26
CA ASP A 137 22.03 6.78 9.31
C ASP A 137 21.57 5.74 10.33
N GLY A 138 20.95 4.67 9.84
CA GLY A 138 20.31 3.65 10.68
C GLY A 138 18.84 3.39 10.30
N PRO A 139 18.13 2.59 11.11
CA PRO A 139 16.72 2.28 10.87
C PRO A 139 15.84 3.51 11.02
N ALA A 140 14.90 3.69 10.10
CA ALA A 140 13.96 4.81 10.18
C ALA A 140 12.57 4.42 9.67
N LEU A 141 11.53 5.04 10.23
CA LEU A 141 10.12 4.85 9.87
C LEU A 141 9.46 6.17 9.43
N LEU A 142 8.82 6.13 8.27
CA LEU A 142 7.94 7.18 7.78
C LEU A 142 6.49 6.70 7.88
N HIS A 143 5.72 7.32 8.77
CA HIS A 143 4.30 7.09 8.94
C HIS A 143 3.52 8.11 8.12
N VAL A 144 2.89 7.63 7.04
CA VAL A 144 2.09 8.46 6.13
C VAL A 144 0.62 8.16 6.38
N VAL A 145 -0.09 9.12 6.97
CA VAL A 145 -1.55 9.04 7.09
C VAL A 145 -2.15 9.33 5.73
N THR A 146 -3.03 8.44 5.29
CA THR A 146 -3.68 8.44 3.99
C THR A 146 -5.19 8.32 4.15
N THR A 147 -5.95 8.58 3.09
CA THR A 147 -7.41 8.54 3.15
C THR A 147 -7.89 7.08 3.10
N ALA A 148 -8.82 6.70 3.98
CA ALA A 148 -9.53 5.41 3.92
C ALA A 148 -10.29 5.21 2.60
N ASP A 149 -10.66 6.31 1.96
CA ASP A 149 -11.56 6.35 0.80
C ASP A 149 -10.87 6.14 -0.55
N ALA A 150 -9.54 6.00 -0.60
CA ALA A 150 -8.84 5.77 -1.86
C ALA A 150 -9.06 4.33 -2.34
N LEU A 151 -9.87 4.17 -3.39
CA LEU A 151 -10.14 2.90 -4.05
C LEU A 151 -9.07 2.62 -5.11
N GLU A 152 -8.55 1.40 -5.09
CA GLU A 152 -7.73 0.87 -6.17
C GLU A 152 -8.62 0.48 -7.34
N VAL A 153 -9.02 1.45 -8.16
CA VAL A 153 -9.86 1.16 -9.32
C VAL A 153 -9.10 0.20 -10.25
N PRO A 154 -9.67 -0.99 -10.56
CA PRO A 154 -9.08 -1.89 -11.54
C PRO A 154 -8.99 -1.23 -12.91
N THR A 155 -7.99 -1.59 -13.71
CA THR A 155 -7.86 -1.07 -15.08
C THR A 155 -8.94 -1.63 -16.03
N HIS A 156 -9.55 -2.75 -15.64
CA HIS A 156 -10.69 -3.37 -16.34
C HIS A 156 -11.77 -3.64 -15.31
N VAL A 157 -12.91 -2.97 -15.44
CA VAL A 157 -14.09 -3.18 -14.59
C VAL A 157 -15.11 -3.96 -15.40
N THR A 158 -15.51 -5.13 -14.91
CA THR A 158 -16.56 -5.93 -15.54
C THR A 158 -17.95 -5.41 -15.16
N PRO A 159 -18.98 -5.64 -16.00
CA PRO A 159 -20.37 -5.26 -15.66
C PRO A 159 -20.87 -5.90 -14.36
N ALA A 160 -20.39 -7.09 -14.01
CA ALA A 160 -20.74 -7.79 -12.79
C ALA A 160 -20.17 -7.09 -11.54
N GLU A 161 -18.89 -6.70 -11.57
CA GLU A 161 -18.22 -5.96 -10.49
C GLU A 161 -18.85 -4.57 -10.29
N ALA A 162 -19.20 -3.88 -11.38
CA ALA A 162 -19.90 -2.60 -11.32
C ALA A 162 -21.29 -2.74 -10.65
N ARG A 163 -22.02 -3.81 -10.95
CA ARG A 163 -23.33 -4.09 -10.33
C ARG A 163 -23.18 -4.43 -8.84
N GLY A 164 -22.18 -5.24 -8.48
CA GLY A 164 -21.88 -5.58 -7.09
C GLY A 164 -21.56 -4.33 -6.27
N PHE A 165 -20.68 -3.47 -6.78
CA PHE A 165 -20.37 -2.18 -6.16
C PHE A 165 -21.63 -1.32 -5.96
N ALA A 166 -22.48 -1.19 -6.99
CA ALA A 166 -23.72 -0.42 -6.90
C ALA A 166 -24.69 -0.98 -5.84
N LEU A 167 -24.75 -2.31 -5.67
CA LEU A 167 -25.57 -2.95 -4.63
C LEU A 167 -25.04 -2.67 -3.22
N ALA A 168 -23.72 -2.75 -3.01
CA ALA A 168 -23.10 -2.43 -1.72
C ALA A 168 -23.35 -0.96 -1.33
N VAL A 169 -23.18 -0.06 -2.29
CA VAL A 169 -23.51 1.37 -2.14
C VAL A 169 -24.98 1.57 -1.74
N GLY A 170 -25.91 0.91 -2.44
CA GLY A 170 -27.34 0.98 -2.12
C GLY A 170 -27.67 0.50 -0.71
N ARG A 171 -27.10 -0.64 -0.28
CA ARG A 171 -27.28 -1.17 1.09
C ARG A 171 -26.72 -0.22 2.15
N THR A 172 -25.54 0.36 1.90
CA THR A 172 -24.86 1.29 2.83
C THR A 172 -25.64 2.59 3.01
N VAL A 173 -26.27 3.09 1.95
CA VAL A 173 -27.17 4.27 2.00
C VAL A 173 -28.41 3.96 2.83
N LEU A 174 -29.02 2.80 2.65
CA LEU A 174 -30.20 2.36 3.41
C LEU A 174 -29.88 2.17 4.91
N SER A 175 -28.65 1.84 5.27
CA SER A 175 -28.18 1.76 6.65
C SER A 175 -27.65 3.09 7.23
N GLY A 176 -27.83 4.21 6.54
CA GLY A 176 -27.54 5.56 7.06
C GLY A 176 -26.17 6.14 6.68
N GLY A 177 -25.42 5.50 5.78
CA GLY A 177 -24.03 5.85 5.43
C GLY A 177 -23.85 6.86 4.29
N VAL A 178 -24.76 7.83 4.10
CA VAL A 178 -24.74 8.73 2.93
C VAL A 178 -23.48 9.62 2.87
N GLY A 179 -22.95 10.05 4.02
CA GLY A 179 -21.78 10.95 4.09
C GLY A 179 -20.49 10.32 3.57
N GLY A 180 -20.21 9.05 3.93
CA GLY A 180 -19.01 8.34 3.47
C GLY A 180 -18.99 8.08 1.97
N LEU A 181 -20.17 7.95 1.34
CA LEU A 181 -20.29 7.69 -0.09
C LEU A 181 -19.81 8.87 -0.95
N VAL A 182 -20.17 10.09 -0.53
CA VAL A 182 -19.83 11.32 -1.25
C VAL A 182 -18.32 11.57 -1.19
N GLU A 183 -17.70 11.33 -0.04
CA GLU A 183 -16.26 11.50 0.13
C GLU A 183 -15.49 10.44 -0.67
N MET A 184 -15.94 9.19 -0.66
CA MET A 184 -15.40 8.13 -1.52
C MET A 184 -15.46 8.48 -3.02
N ALA A 185 -16.58 9.02 -3.51
CA ALA A 185 -16.67 9.45 -4.91
C ALA A 185 -15.69 10.60 -5.22
N ARG A 186 -15.57 11.57 -4.31
CA ARG A 186 -14.71 12.75 -4.48
C ARG A 186 -13.23 12.39 -4.58
N GLN A 187 -12.77 11.51 -3.67
CA GLN A 187 -11.36 11.10 -3.59
C GLN A 187 -10.93 10.25 -4.78
N ASN A 188 -11.86 9.48 -5.36
CA ASN A 188 -11.54 8.55 -6.46
C ASN A 188 -11.69 9.13 -7.86
N LEU A 189 -12.30 10.30 -8.05
CA LEU A 189 -12.39 10.97 -9.35
C LEU A 189 -11.02 11.12 -10.04
N ARG A 190 -9.94 11.31 -9.25
CA ARG A 190 -8.56 11.43 -9.76
C ARG A 190 -7.92 10.09 -10.15
N ASN A 191 -8.45 8.98 -9.64
CA ASN A 191 -7.95 7.62 -9.86
C ASN A 191 -8.70 6.89 -10.99
N ILE A 192 -9.75 7.51 -11.56
CA ILE A 192 -10.47 6.94 -12.70
C ILE A 192 -9.54 6.92 -13.92
N PRO A 193 -9.37 5.77 -14.58
CA PRO A 193 -8.56 5.69 -15.79
C PRO A 193 -9.07 6.67 -16.86
N HIS A 194 -8.23 7.60 -17.29
CA HIS A 194 -8.50 8.38 -18.48
C HIS A 194 -8.31 7.47 -19.71
N TRP A 195 -9.39 7.28 -20.49
CA TRP A 195 -9.43 6.42 -21.69
C TRP A 195 -8.44 6.85 -22.81
N THR A 196 -7.69 7.93 -22.64
CA THR A 196 -6.86 8.55 -23.69
C THR A 196 -5.57 7.81 -24.05
N TYR A 197 -5.29 6.62 -23.50
CA TYR A 197 -4.03 5.89 -23.76
C TYR A 197 -4.15 4.52 -24.43
N VAL A 198 -5.31 4.13 -24.98
CA VAL A 198 -5.48 2.84 -25.69
C VAL A 198 -5.42 2.98 -27.23
N GLY A 199 -5.30 4.20 -27.77
CA GLY A 199 -5.45 4.45 -29.21
C GLY A 199 -4.18 4.54 -30.08
N ALA A 200 -2.96 4.55 -29.52
CA ALA A 200 -1.78 4.88 -30.32
C ALA A 200 -0.51 4.13 -29.88
N ARG A 201 -0.41 2.85 -30.23
CA ARG A 201 0.84 2.19 -30.66
C ARG A 201 0.48 0.84 -31.29
N GLY A 202 0.77 0.73 -32.57
CA GLY A 202 0.45 -0.41 -33.42
C GLY A 202 1.13 -1.71 -33.01
N GLY A 203 0.61 -2.77 -33.64
CA GLY A 203 0.82 -4.19 -33.34
C GLY A 203 2.23 -4.64 -33.00
N VAL A 204 2.29 -5.58 -32.06
CA VAL A 204 3.43 -6.47 -31.85
C VAL A 204 3.04 -7.85 -32.43
N PRO A 205 3.86 -8.47 -33.30
CA PRO A 205 3.52 -9.76 -33.89
C PRO A 205 3.62 -10.90 -32.88
N THR A 206 2.66 -11.81 -32.96
CA THR A 206 2.63 -13.10 -32.28
C THR A 206 3.72 -14.03 -32.80
N GLY A 207 4.54 -14.61 -31.90
CA GLY A 207 5.29 -15.83 -32.17
C GLY A 207 6.67 -15.92 -31.54
N ALA A 208 6.79 -16.71 -30.47
CA ALA A 208 7.88 -17.67 -30.22
C ALA A 208 7.69 -18.28 -28.82
N GLY A 209 7.56 -19.60 -28.75
CA GLY A 209 7.40 -20.35 -27.51
C GLY A 209 8.65 -20.30 -26.64
N VAL A 210 8.45 -20.37 -25.32
CA VAL A 210 9.51 -20.61 -24.35
C VAL A 210 9.22 -21.92 -23.65
N SER A 211 10.07 -22.90 -23.98
CA SER A 211 10.18 -24.21 -23.36
C SER A 211 10.64 -24.08 -21.91
N THR A 212 10.03 -24.87 -21.05
CA THR A 212 10.46 -25.17 -19.68
C THR A 212 11.85 -25.81 -19.65
N ALA A 213 12.71 -25.29 -18.79
CA ALA A 213 13.76 -26.01 -18.05
C ALA A 213 14.18 -25.15 -16.84
#